data_AF-A0A965HCV4-F1
#
_entry.id   AF-A0A965HCV4-F1
#
_cell.length_a   1.000
_cell.length_b   1.000
_cell.length_c   1.000
_cell.angle_alpha   90.00
_cell.angle_beta   90.00
_cell.angle_gamma   90.00
#
_symmetry.space_group_name_H-M   'P 1'
#
loop_
_entity.id
_entity.type
_entity.pdbx_description
1 polymer ?
#
loop_
_entity_poly.entity_id
_entity_poly.type
_entity_poly.pdbx_seq_one_letter_code
_entity_poly.pdbx_strand_id
1 'polypeptide(L)'
;MTFPRASGILLHPTSLPGSYGMGEIGPEAHRWLAHLNGMSQKLWQVLPLGPTGYADSPYQTLSTFAGNPMLVSIASLREEGLLHEEDVKNFPPLPPGHVDYGPA
;
A
#
# COMPACT_ATOMS: atom_id res chain seq x y z
N MET A 1 8.26 19.13 -29.01
CA MET A 1 7.50 17.99 -28.48
C MET A 1 6.35 18.54 -27.66
N THR A 2 5.11 18.25 -28.02
CA THR A 2 3.92 18.59 -27.22
C THR A 2 3.54 17.37 -26.40
N PHE A 3 3.65 17.47 -25.08
CA PHE A 3 3.16 16.44 -24.18
C PHE A 3 1.67 16.71 -23.90
N PRO A 4 0.79 15.68 -23.98
CA PRO A 4 -0.59 15.82 -23.54
C PRO A 4 -0.66 16.32 -22.09
N ARG A 5 -1.58 17.25 -21.80
CA ARG A 5 -1.82 17.70 -20.43
C ARG A 5 -2.33 16.53 -19.59
N ALA A 6 -1.71 16.33 -18.41
CA ALA A 6 -2.10 15.30 -17.46
C ALA A 6 -2.11 15.89 -16.04
N SER A 7 -2.96 15.32 -15.19
CA SER A 7 -2.98 15.55 -13.74
C SER A 7 -2.97 14.21 -13.01
N GLY A 8 -2.58 14.24 -11.74
CA GLY A 8 -2.56 13.06 -10.90
C GLY A 8 -2.51 13.39 -9.42
N ILE A 9 -2.51 12.33 -8.62
CA ILE A 9 -2.46 12.42 -7.16
C ILE A 9 -1.22 11.68 -6.67
N LEU A 10 -0.51 12.29 -5.71
CA LEU A 10 0.52 11.64 -4.91
C LEU A 10 -0.16 11.00 -3.70
N LEU A 11 -0.08 9.67 -3.61
CA LEU A 11 -0.58 8.91 -2.46
C LEU A 11 0.21 7.60 -2.36
N HIS A 12 0.91 7.34 -1.25
CA HIS A 12 1.60 6.07 -1.10
C HIS A 12 0.60 4.95 -0.73
N PRO A 13 0.78 3.69 -1.20
CA PRO A 13 -0.16 2.61 -0.88
C PRO A 13 -0.38 2.39 0.61
N THR A 14 0.63 2.62 1.46
CA THR A 14 0.51 2.49 2.92
C THR A 14 -0.55 3.42 3.52
N SER A 15 -0.88 4.53 2.85
CA SER A 15 -1.88 5.51 3.27
C SER A 15 -3.31 5.17 2.81
N LEU A 16 -3.48 4.11 2.01
CA LEU A 16 -4.81 3.61 1.70
C LEU A 16 -5.44 3.01 2.97
N PRO A 17 -6.78 3.02 3.08
CA PRO A 17 -7.43 2.27 4.15
C PRO A 17 -7.09 0.78 4.03
N GLY A 18 -6.98 0.09 5.15
CA GLY A 18 -6.74 -1.34 5.18
C GLY A 18 -7.12 -1.96 6.52
N SER A 19 -7.60 -3.21 6.48
CA SER A 19 -8.10 -3.92 7.66
C SER A 19 -6.98 -4.40 8.60
N TYR A 20 -5.74 -4.39 8.13
CA TYR A 20 -4.57 -4.92 8.84
C TYR A 20 -3.57 -3.82 9.24
N GLY A 21 -4.08 -2.62 9.54
CA GLY A 21 -3.31 -1.49 10.09
C GLY A 21 -2.61 -0.60 9.07
N MET A 22 -2.56 -1.00 7.81
CA MET A 22 -2.01 -0.20 6.72
C MET A 22 -2.66 -0.54 5.39
N GLY A 23 -2.51 0.34 4.41
CA GLY A 23 -2.91 0.06 3.05
C GLY A 23 -1.97 -0.93 2.35
N GLU A 24 -2.57 -1.78 1.52
CA GLU A 24 -1.92 -2.88 0.78
C GLU A 24 -2.12 -2.71 -0.72
N ILE A 25 -1.29 -3.36 -1.54
CA ILE A 25 -1.52 -3.50 -2.97
C ILE A 25 -2.48 -4.67 -3.19
N GLY A 26 -3.78 -4.38 -3.03
CA GLY A 26 -4.86 -5.35 -3.17
C GLY A 26 -6.20 -4.69 -3.52
N PRO A 27 -7.34 -5.19 -3.00
CA PRO A 27 -8.66 -4.66 -3.33
C PRO A 27 -8.82 -3.15 -3.13
N GLU A 28 -8.24 -2.57 -2.08
CA GLU A 28 -8.28 -1.12 -1.85
C GLU A 28 -7.46 -0.32 -2.86
N ALA A 29 -6.32 -0.84 -3.31
CA ALA A 29 -5.56 -0.21 -4.39
C ALA A 29 -6.35 -0.22 -5.72
N HIS A 30 -7.08 -1.31 -6.01
CA HIS A 30 -7.98 -1.34 -7.17
C HIS A 30 -9.15 -0.36 -7.05
N ARG A 31 -9.76 -0.24 -5.86
CA ARG A 31 -10.78 0.80 -5.59
C ARG A 31 -10.21 2.20 -5.79
N TRP A 32 -8.99 2.44 -5.32
CA TRP A 32 -8.30 3.72 -5.53
C TRP A 32 -8.08 4.04 -7.01
N LEU A 33 -7.64 3.07 -7.81
CA LEU A 33 -7.51 3.24 -9.27
C LEU A 33 -8.86 3.56 -9.94
N ALA A 34 -9.95 2.92 -9.49
CA ALA A 34 -11.29 3.23 -9.97
C ALA A 34 -11.70 4.67 -9.63
N HIS A 35 -11.37 5.17 -8.42
CA HIS A 35 -11.59 6.56 -8.05
C HIS A 35 -10.75 7.54 -8.89
N LEU A 36 -9.47 7.26 -9.10
CA LEU A 36 -8.61 8.07 -9.97
C LEU A 36 -9.19 8.17 -11.38
N ASN A 37 -9.66 7.04 -11.93
CA ASN A 37 -10.32 7.02 -13.23
C ASN A 37 -11.62 7.84 -13.23
N GLY A 38 -12.46 7.71 -12.19
CA GLY A 38 -13.68 8.51 -12.02
C GLY A 38 -13.42 10.01 -11.92
N MET A 39 -12.29 10.41 -11.33
CA MET A 39 -11.81 11.80 -11.26
C MET A 39 -11.07 12.27 -12.52
N SER A 40 -11.00 11.43 -13.56
CA SER A 40 -10.22 11.69 -14.79
C SER A 40 -8.72 11.93 -14.56
N GLN A 41 -8.18 11.52 -13.41
CA GLN A 41 -6.73 11.58 -13.15
C GLN A 41 -6.01 10.59 -14.07
N LYS A 42 -4.84 10.98 -14.56
CA LYS A 42 -4.04 10.19 -15.52
C LYS A 42 -2.77 9.64 -14.89
N LEU A 43 -2.38 10.15 -13.73
CA LEU A 43 -1.17 9.76 -13.02
C LEU A 43 -1.49 9.41 -11.56
N TRP A 44 -0.80 8.40 -11.07
CA TRP A 44 -0.68 8.09 -9.65
C TRP A 44 0.80 8.08 -9.30
N GLN A 45 1.22 9.01 -8.45
CA GLN A 45 2.59 9.06 -7.97
C GLN A 45 2.67 8.38 -6.60
N VAL A 46 3.74 7.61 -6.38
CA VAL A 46 4.02 6.92 -5.12
C VAL A 46 5.45 7.23 -4.65
N LEU A 47 5.71 7.05 -3.36
CA LEU A 47 7.06 6.97 -2.79
C LEU A 47 7.73 5.62 -3.18
N PRO A 48 9.04 5.42 -2.93
CA PRO A 48 9.68 4.13 -3.21
C PRO A 48 8.95 2.95 -2.57
N LEU A 49 8.87 1.84 -3.32
CA LEU A 49 8.12 0.64 -2.91
C LEU A 49 9.02 -0.44 -2.28
N GLY A 50 10.28 -0.11 -1.99
CA GLY A 50 11.23 -1.05 -1.40
C GLY A 50 11.01 -1.24 0.10
N PRO A 51 11.62 -2.28 0.70
CA PRO A 51 11.63 -2.46 2.15
C PRO A 51 12.07 -1.18 2.85
N THR A 52 11.35 -0.78 3.89
CA THR A 52 11.72 0.40 4.67
C THR A 52 12.95 0.12 5.54
N GLY A 53 13.70 1.16 5.87
CA GLY A 53 14.82 1.09 6.81
C GLY A 53 14.54 1.86 8.09
N TYR A 54 15.54 2.64 8.55
CA TYR A 54 15.42 3.40 9.78
C TYR A 54 14.19 4.33 9.78
N ALA A 55 13.47 4.31 10.91
CA ALA A 55 12.22 5.04 11.12
C ALA A 55 11.17 4.82 10.01
N ASP A 56 11.16 3.62 9.43
CA ASP A 56 10.23 3.18 8.39
C ASP A 56 10.24 4.06 7.14
N SER A 57 11.38 4.72 6.88
CA SER A 57 11.53 5.59 5.73
C SER A 57 11.64 4.78 4.43
N PRO A 58 10.79 5.05 3.42
CA PRO A 58 10.91 4.41 2.10
C PRO A 58 12.17 4.87 1.34
N TYR A 59 12.86 5.90 1.82
CA TYR A 59 14.10 6.42 1.23
C TYR A 59 15.37 5.80 1.83
N GLN A 60 15.23 4.97 2.87
CA GLN A 60 16.35 4.28 3.52
C GLN A 60 16.27 2.78 3.29
N THR A 61 16.03 2.36 2.04
CA THR A 61 15.76 0.96 1.72
C THR A 61 16.99 0.05 1.89
N LEU A 62 16.74 -1.17 2.36
CA LEU A 62 17.72 -2.26 2.39
C LEU A 62 18.05 -2.80 1.00
N SER A 63 17.23 -2.48 -0.01
CA SER A 63 17.44 -2.91 -1.40
C SER A 63 16.80 -1.93 -2.39
N THR A 64 17.52 -1.59 -3.46
CA THR A 64 16.97 -0.75 -4.55
C THR A 64 16.10 -1.53 -5.54
N PHE A 65 16.01 -2.86 -5.39
CA PHE A 65 15.31 -3.75 -6.34
C PHE A 65 14.12 -4.49 -5.73
N ALA A 66 14.17 -4.83 -4.44
CA ALA A 66 13.10 -5.58 -3.79
C ALA A 66 11.85 -4.71 -3.59
N GLY A 67 10.68 -5.35 -3.49
CA GLY A 67 9.46 -4.72 -2.99
C GLY A 67 9.32 -4.88 -1.48
N ASN A 68 8.56 -3.99 -0.84
CA ASN A 68 8.22 -4.07 0.58
C ASN A 68 7.18 -5.19 0.82
N PRO A 69 7.52 -6.26 1.58
CA PRO A 69 6.58 -7.34 1.87
C PRO A 69 5.31 -6.87 2.60
N MET A 70 5.39 -5.77 3.35
CA MET A 70 4.23 -5.20 4.06
C MET A 70 3.13 -4.67 3.12
N LEU A 71 3.42 -4.51 1.82
CA LEU A 71 2.44 -4.11 0.82
C LEU A 71 1.70 -5.29 0.18
N VAL A 72 2.04 -6.53 0.51
CA VAL A 72 1.34 -7.73 0.02
C VAL A 72 -0.06 -7.77 0.63
N SER A 73 -1.08 -7.98 -0.20
CA SER A 73 -2.45 -8.00 0.30
C SER A 73 -2.84 -9.32 0.95
N ILE A 74 -3.21 -9.24 2.22
CA ILE A 74 -3.75 -10.36 2.98
C ILE A 74 -5.04 -10.89 2.35
N ALA A 75 -5.90 -9.99 1.83
CA ALA A 75 -7.12 -10.38 1.13
C ALA A 75 -6.82 -11.21 -0.13
N SER A 76 -5.84 -10.80 -0.94
CA SER A 76 -5.44 -11.54 -2.15
C SER A 76 -4.83 -12.91 -1.82
N LEU A 77 -3.98 -13.00 -0.79
CA LEU A 77 -3.42 -14.29 -0.35
C LEU A 77 -4.51 -15.28 0.09
N ARG A 78 -5.58 -14.77 0.70
CA ARG A 78 -6.73 -15.59 1.10
C ARG A 78 -7.57 -16.04 -0.10
N GLU A 79 -7.79 -15.16 -1.07
CA GLU A 79 -8.48 -15.51 -2.32
C GLU A 79 -7.73 -16.60 -3.10
N GLU A 80 -6.40 -16.57 -3.06
CA GLU A 80 -5.53 -17.59 -3.68
C GLU A 80 -5.39 -18.88 -2.86
N GLY A 81 -5.95 -18.93 -1.65
CA GLY A 81 -5.84 -20.10 -0.76
C GLY A 81 -4.45 -20.29 -0.15
N LEU A 82 -3.59 -19.27 -0.18
CA LEU A 82 -2.25 -19.26 0.41
C LEU A 82 -2.27 -18.86 1.89
N LEU A 83 -3.36 -18.25 2.35
CA LEU A 83 -3.59 -17.85 3.73
C LEU A 83 -5.01 -18.23 4.14
N HIS A 84 -5.19 -18.72 5.37
CA HIS A 84 -6.48 -19.14 5.89
C HIS A 84 -6.99 -18.17 6.97
N GLU A 85 -8.31 -18.20 7.21
CA GLU A 85 -8.95 -17.34 8.23
C GLU A 85 -8.34 -17.51 9.63
N GLU A 86 -7.97 -18.74 9.98
CA GLU A 86 -7.38 -19.04 11.29
C GLU A 86 -5.99 -18.38 11.47
N ASP A 87 -5.26 -18.08 10.38
CA ASP A 87 -3.96 -17.41 10.44
C ASP A 87 -4.09 -15.93 10.83
N VAL A 88 -5.23 -15.30 10.52
CA VAL A 88 -5.48 -13.86 10.75
C VAL A 88 -6.49 -13.57 11.86
N LYS A 89 -7.13 -14.62 12.41
CA LYS A 89 -8.20 -14.51 13.41
C LYS A 89 -7.82 -13.73 14.66
N ASN A 90 -6.56 -13.82 15.08
CA ASN A 90 -6.04 -13.17 16.28
C ASN A 90 -5.26 -11.89 15.98
N PHE A 91 -5.45 -11.30 14.80
CA PHE A 91 -4.79 -10.04 14.46
C PHE A 91 -5.28 -8.93 15.40
N PRO A 92 -4.37 -8.21 16.09
CA PRO A 92 -4.76 -7.21 17.07
C PRO A 92 -5.42 -6.00 16.40
N PRO A 93 -6.34 -5.31 17.09
CA PRO A 93 -6.84 -4.04 16.60
C PRO A 93 -5.71 -3.01 16.57
N LEU A 94 -5.50 -2.39 15.41
CA LEU A 94 -4.53 -1.31 15.23
C LEU A 94 -5.24 0.05 15.17
N PRO A 95 -4.58 1.14 15.62
CA PRO A 95 -5.20 2.45 15.70
C PRO A 95 -5.58 2.97 14.30
N PRO A 96 -6.77 3.59 14.14
CA PRO A 96 -7.11 4.25 12.90
C PRO A 96 -6.33 5.56 12.72
N GLY A 97 -6.12 5.98 11.47
CA GLY A 97 -5.64 7.32 11.11
C GLY A 97 -4.12 7.47 10.95
N HIS A 98 -3.33 6.47 11.34
CA HIS A 98 -1.90 6.39 11.02
C HIS A 98 -1.44 4.94 10.96
N VAL A 99 -0.29 4.69 10.31
CA VAL A 99 0.37 3.38 10.33
C VAL A 99 1.28 3.32 11.55
N ASP A 100 1.07 2.31 12.38
CA ASP A 100 1.96 1.97 13.50
C ASP A 100 2.91 0.85 13.05
N TYR A 101 4.17 1.22 12.80
CA TYR A 101 5.22 0.27 12.41
C TYR A 101 5.88 -0.42 13.62
N GLY A 102 5.44 -0.11 14.84
CA GLY A 102 6.02 -0.61 16.08
C GLY A 102 7.23 0.23 16.57
N PRO A 103 7.95 -0.26 17.58
CA PRO A 103 9.12 0.43 18.12
C PRO A 103 10.29 0.43 17.12
N ALA A 104 11.02 1.55 17.09
CA ALA A 104 12.24 1.74 16.30
C ALA A 104 13.46 1.00 16.88
#